data_AF-A0A8T1TM75-F1
#
_entry.id   AF-A0A8T1TM75-F1
#
_cell.length_a   1.000
_cell.length_b   1.000
_cell.length_c   1.000
_cell.angle_alpha   90.00
_cell.angle_beta   90.00
_cell.angle_gamma   90.00
#
_symmetry.space_group_name_H-M   'P 1'
#
loop_
_entity.id
_entity.type
_entity.pdbx_description
1 polymer ?
#
loop_
_entity_poly.entity_id
_entity_poly.type
_entity_poly.pdbx_seq_one_letter_code
_entity_poly.pdbx_strand_id
1 'polypeptide(L)' 'TDLREQENGDQGFRLVRARIHGVVLRIYLHVGDMHDGLELPSYNLRPPFRSPREFDTPGPETNIADIDHAQEREED' A
#
# COMPACT_ATOMS: atom_id res chain seq x y z
N THR A 1 19.80 20.21 -14.40
CA THR A 1 19.09 20.54 -13.16
C THR A 1 17.81 19.74 -13.19
N ASP A 2 17.67 18.84 -12.22
CA ASP A 2 16.77 17.69 -12.26
C ASP A 2 15.31 18.13 -12.03
N LEU A 3 14.39 17.67 -12.88
CA LEU A 3 12.95 17.98 -12.80
C LEU A 3 12.32 17.57 -11.45
N ARG A 4 13.01 16.74 -10.66
CA ARG A 4 12.60 16.34 -9.30
C ARG A 4 12.70 17.47 -8.27
N GLU A 5 13.56 18.46 -8.49
CA GLU A 5 13.66 19.62 -7.59
C GLU A 5 12.56 20.66 -7.86
N GLN A 6 11.95 20.65 -9.05
CA GLN A 6 10.87 21.58 -9.37
C GLN A 6 9.49 21.18 -8.86
N GLU A 7 9.26 19.92 -8.46
CA GLU A 7 8.04 19.61 -7.71
C GLU A 7 8.11 20.16 -6.27
N ASN A 8 9.31 20.42 -5.73
CA ASN A 8 9.55 20.81 -4.32
C ASN A 8 9.11 22.25 -3.98
N GLY A 9 8.81 23.07 -4.99
CA GLY A 9 8.49 24.49 -4.82
C GLY A 9 7.03 24.83 -4.47
N ASP A 10 6.11 23.87 -4.62
CA ASP A 10 4.65 24.02 -4.41
C ASP A 10 4.09 22.89 -3.50
N GLN A 11 5.00 22.12 -2.88
CA GLN A 11 4.79 20.74 -2.42
C GLN A 11 4.20 20.58 -1.01
N GLY A 12 3.87 21.69 -0.35
CA GLY A 12 3.51 21.71 1.06
C GLY A 12 2.02 21.73 1.35
N PHE A 13 1.15 22.18 0.44
CA PHE A 13 -0.28 22.36 0.72
C PHE A 13 -1.15 21.30 0.04
N ARG A 14 -2.09 20.70 0.78
CA ARG A 14 -3.09 19.77 0.23
C ARG A 14 -4.50 20.28 0.48
N LEU A 15 -5.37 20.09 -0.51
CA LEU A 15 -6.78 20.38 -0.37
C LEU A 15 -7.46 19.29 0.47
N VAL A 16 -8.02 19.69 1.60
CA VAL A 16 -8.73 18.80 2.53
C VAL A 16 -10.19 19.24 2.69
N ARG A 17 -11.05 18.28 3.01
CA ARG A 17 -12.45 18.56 3.39
C ARG A 17 -12.53 18.59 4.91
N ALA A 18 -12.85 19.75 5.47
CA ALA A 18 -13.04 19.93 6.90
C ALA A 18 -14.52 20.19 7.19
N ARG A 19 -15.02 19.66 8.32
CA ARG A 19 -16.37 19.99 8.82
C ARG A 19 -16.23 20.98 9.96
N ILE A 20 -16.64 22.24 9.73
CA ILE A 20 -16.57 23.33 10.70
C ILE A 20 -18.00 23.80 10.98
N HIS A 21 -18.44 23.76 12.24
CA HIS A 21 -19.81 24.10 12.66
C HIS A 21 -20.90 23.40 11.83
N GLY A 22 -20.69 22.13 11.51
CA GLY A 22 -21.66 21.33 10.75
C GLY A 22 -21.59 21.50 9.22
N VAL A 23 -20.91 22.54 8.72
CA VAL A 23 -20.72 22.81 7.28
C VAL A 23 -19.43 22.17 6.78
N VAL A 24 -19.47 21.57 5.59
CA VAL A 24 -18.29 20.97 4.94
C VAL A 24 -17.63 22.00 4.02
N LEU A 25 -16.37 22.32 4.29
CA LEU A 25 -15.57 23.28 3.53
C LEU A 25 -14.36 22.58 2.90
N ARG A 26 -13.88 23.12 1.78
CA ARG A 26 -12.63 22.72 1.14
C ARG A 26 -11.57 23.77 1.48
N ILE A 27 -10.52 23.35 2.18
CA ILE A 27 -9.44 24.24 2.63
C ILE A 27 -8.09 23.69 2.16
N TYR A 28 -7.15 24.58 1.85
CA TYR A 28 -5.76 24.19 1.62
C TYR A 28 -5.03 24.19 2.97
N LEU A 29 -4.43 23.07 3.33
CA LEU A 29 -3.71 22.89 4.58
C LEU A 29 -2.27 22.46 4.29
N HIS A 30 -1.32 23.00 5.06
CA HIS A 30 0.07 22.58 4.98
C HIS A 30 0.23 21.15 5.53
N VAL A 31 0.94 20.29 4.81
CA VAL A 31 1.13 18.87 5.12
C VAL A 31 1.99 18.71 6.37
N GLY A 32 3.00 19.58 6.57
CA GLY A 32 3.79 19.61 7.81
C GLY A 32 2.91 19.84 9.04
N ASP A 33 2.09 20.89 9.01
CA ASP A 33 1.19 21.24 10.10
C ASP A 33 0.13 20.16 10.35
N MET A 34 -0.31 19.48 9.27
CA MET A 34 -1.20 18.34 9.37
C MET A 34 -0.51 17.16 10.07
N HIS A 35 0.75 16.88 9.75
CA HIS A 35 1.51 15.83 10.42
C HIS A 35 1.76 16.18 11.88
N ASP A 36 2.18 17.40 12.18
CA ASP A 36 2.45 17.87 13.54
C ASP A 36 1.18 17.84 14.41
N GLY A 37 0.07 18.38 13.90
CA GLY A 37 -1.20 18.41 14.64
C GLY A 37 -1.88 17.06 14.80
N LEU A 38 -1.58 16.09 13.94
CA LEU A 38 -2.06 14.70 14.05
C LEU A 38 -1.03 13.77 14.70
N GLU A 39 0.12 14.30 15.13
CA GLU A 39 1.26 13.54 15.65
C GLU A 39 1.67 12.37 14.72
N LEU A 40 1.52 12.57 13.41
CA LEU A 40 1.92 11.58 12.42
C LEU A 40 3.44 11.57 12.28
N PRO A 41 4.03 10.40 12.04
CA PRO A 41 5.44 10.32 11.75
C PRO A 41 5.81 11.19 10.54
N SER A 42 7.02 11.73 10.55
CA SER A 42 7.58 12.51 9.44
C SER A 42 7.77 11.69 8.15
N TYR A 43 7.68 10.37 8.24
CA TYR A 43 7.71 9.46 7.10
C TYR A 43 6.30 9.06 6.66
N ASN A 44 6.15 8.78 5.37
CA ASN A 44 4.90 8.25 4.85
C ASN A 44 4.57 6.88 5.47
N LEU A 45 3.38 6.74 6.06
CA LEU A 45 2.88 5.46 6.59
C LEU A 45 2.63 4.41 5.51
N ARG A 46 2.59 4.81 4.24
CA ARG A 46 2.50 3.88 3.13
C ARG A 46 3.89 3.25 2.93
N PRO A 47 4.05 1.93 3.12
CA PRO A 47 5.27 1.26 2.69
C PRO A 47 5.50 1.61 1.22
N PRO A 48 6.74 1.90 0.80
CA PRO A 48 7.02 2.11 -0.61
C PRO A 48 6.47 0.93 -1.39
N PHE A 49 5.75 1.19 -2.48
CA PHE A 49 5.32 0.13 -3.38
C PHE A 49 6.57 -0.61 -3.83
N ARG A 50 6.76 -1.84 -3.32
CA ARG A 50 7.84 -2.69 -3.79
C ARG A 50 7.34 -3.27 -5.11
N SER A 51 8.05 -2.98 -6.20
CA SER A 51 7.86 -3.71 -7.44
C SER A 51 7.89 -5.21 -7.14
N PRO A 52 7.05 -6.03 -7.79
CA PRO A 52 7.13 -7.47 -7.68
C PRO A 52 8.60 -7.88 -7.85
N ARG A 53 9.15 -8.53 -6.82
CA ARG A 53 10.48 -9.09 -6.92
C ARG A 53 10.33 -10.31 -7.82
N GLU A 54 11.08 -10.37 -8.91
CA GLU A 54 11.21 -11.60 -9.68
C GLU A 54 11.93 -12.60 -8.78
N PHE A 55 11.14 -13.37 -8.03
CA PHE A 55 11.64 -14.58 -7.43
C PHE A 55 11.63 -15.63 -8.54
N ASP A 56 12.74 -16.32 -8.71
CA ASP A 56 12.77 -17.63 -9.37
C ASP A 56 12.11 -18.64 -8.41
N THR A 57 10.85 -18.37 -8.05
CA THR A 57 10.02 -19.34 -7.37
C THR A 57 9.65 -20.34 -8.46
N PRO A 58 10.19 -21.57 -8.41
CA PRO A 58 9.74 -22.59 -9.36
C PRO A 58 8.22 -22.70 -9.28
N GLY A 59 7.61 -23.05 -10.41
CA GLY A 59 6.16 -23.29 -10.43
C GLY A 59 5.75 -24.29 -9.34
N PRO A 60 4.46 -24.33 -8.98
CA PRO A 60 3.97 -25.28 -8.00
C PRO A 60 4.42 -26.71 -8.37
N GLU A 61 4.82 -27.47 -7.35
CA GLU A 61 5.24 -28.86 -7.51
C GLU A 61 4.15 -29.68 -8.21
N THR A 62 4.55 -30.69 -8.99
CA THR A 62 3.60 -31.55 -9.68
C THR A 62 2.77 -32.30 -8.64
N ASN A 63 1.44 -32.32 -8.81
CA ASN A 63 0.56 -33.09 -7.93
C ASN A 63 0.95 -34.58 -7.99
N ILE A 64 1.56 -35.09 -6.92
CA ILE A 64 1.88 -36.50 -6.78
C ILE A 64 0.59 -37.20 -6.39
N ALA A 65 0.13 -38.11 -7.24
CA ALA A 65 -1.04 -38.93 -6.93
C ALA A 65 -0.79 -39.72 -5.64
N ASP A 66 -1.76 -39.68 -4.73
CA ASP A 66 -1.80 -40.43 -3.47
C ASP A 66 -2.02 -41.93 -3.78
N ILE A 67 -0.95 -42.62 -4.16
CA ILE A 67 -0.96 -43.99 -4.70
C ILE A 67 -0.97 -45.08 -3.63
N ASP A 68 -0.62 -44.75 -2.40
CA ASP A 68 -0.58 -45.67 -1.25
C ASP A 68 -1.97 -45.92 -0.66
N HIS A 69 -2.91 -45.00 -0.85
CA HIS A 69 -4.30 -45.12 -0.38
C HIS A 69 -5.26 -45.72 -1.45
N ALA A 70 -4.75 -46.15 -2.60
CA ALA A 70 -5.56 -46.61 -3.73
C ALA A 70 -6.15 -48.04 -3.58
N GLN A 71 -5.80 -48.79 -2.52
CA GLN A 71 -6.21 -50.19 -2.35
C GLN A 71 -7.38 -50.46 -1.40
N GLU A 72 -8.13 -49.43 -0.95
CA GLU A 72 -9.32 -49.64 -0.10
C GLU A 72 -10.66 -49.34 -0.81
N ARG A 73 -10.74 -49.48 -2.13
CA ARG A 73 -12.03 -49.42 -2.85
C ARG A 73 -12.24 -50.55 -3.84
N GLU A 74 -12.04 -51.79 -3.41
CA GLU A 74 -12.67 -52.96 -4.05
C GLU A 74 -13.03 -53.99 -2.97
N GLU A 75 -14.17 -53.80 -2.31
CA GLU A 75 -14.95 -54.92 -1.75
C GLU A 75 -16.41 -54.67 -2.17
N ASP A 76 -16.86 -55.46 -3.15
CA ASP A 76 -18.24 -55.59 -3.64
C ASP A 76 -18.89 -56.83 -2.99
#